data_AF-A0A1Y3BPM2-F1
#
_entry.id   AF-A0A1Y3BPM2-F1
#
_cell.length_a   1.000
_cell.length_b   1.000
_cell.length_c   1.000
_cell.angle_alpha   90.00
_cell.angle_beta   90.00
_cell.angle_gamma   90.00
#
_symmetry.space_group_name_H-M   'P 1'
#
loop_
_entity.id
_entity.type
_entity.pdbx_description
1 polymer ?
#
loop_
_entity_poly.entity_id
_entity_poly.type
_entity_poly.pdbx_seq_one_letter_code
_entity_poly.pdbx_strand_id
1 'polypeptide(L)'
;YFESTLVTDFQLYCDQKWFLQLVQVAYFYGNLLGAITNGILADKFGRRFIFQIYSPITVACILMCSLTPNVWLYGIGTFLKGASVAGIYQSAFAITMECLGGKWRFWLGMLTSLSFTSGAIYTCMFAWWFRRWRLIEFINLLPALIMLTYPFLIPESIRWQYSSGQCAQAMDQIMAAAKKNRNKTTTLNKEMIDVFITQKSKEKEEKKG
;
A
#
# COMPACT_ATOMS: atom_id res chain seq x y z
N TYR A 1 21.99 -26.07 7.57
CA TYR A 1 22.96 -25.08 7.07
C TYR A 1 22.34 -24.36 5.88
N PHE A 2 22.42 -23.02 5.83
CA PHE A 2 22.01 -22.25 4.65
C PHE A 2 23.07 -22.37 3.55
N GLU A 3 22.65 -22.46 2.28
CA GLU A 3 23.59 -22.58 1.15
C GLU A 3 24.21 -21.23 0.81
N SER A 4 23.42 -20.16 0.81
CA SER A 4 23.93 -18.79 0.71
C SER A 4 23.11 -17.84 1.58
N THR A 5 23.81 -16.99 2.32
CA THR A 5 23.22 -15.93 3.13
C THR A 5 23.74 -14.57 2.65
N LEU A 6 23.02 -13.51 2.98
CA LEU A 6 23.43 -12.14 2.67
C LEU A 6 24.87 -11.86 3.17
N VAL A 7 25.22 -12.41 4.35
CA VAL A 7 26.56 -12.31 4.94
C VAL A 7 27.60 -13.01 4.07
N THR A 8 27.29 -14.23 3.61
CA THR A 8 28.21 -15.07 2.81
C THR A 8 28.42 -14.49 1.41
N ASP A 9 27.35 -14.07 0.73
CA ASP A 9 27.41 -13.58 -0.65
C ASP A 9 28.13 -12.23 -0.75
N PHE A 10 27.93 -11.34 0.22
CA PHE A 10 28.59 -10.04 0.25
C PHE A 10 29.90 -10.03 1.03
N GLN A 11 30.37 -11.20 1.48
CA GLN A 11 31.61 -11.38 2.23
C GLN A 11 31.71 -10.46 3.47
N LEU A 12 30.59 -10.26 4.17
CA LEU A 12 30.47 -9.40 5.35
C LEU A 12 31.03 -10.09 6.60
N TYR A 13 32.35 -10.32 6.63
CA TYR A 13 33.04 -10.94 7.75
C TYR A 13 33.55 -9.90 8.78
N CYS A 14 33.81 -10.36 10.00
CA CYS A 14 34.42 -9.59 11.11
C CYS A 14 33.79 -8.21 11.38
N ASP A 15 34.41 -7.13 10.89
CA ASP A 15 34.06 -5.74 11.19
C ASP A 15 32.94 -5.17 10.32
N GLN A 16 32.37 -5.92 9.36
CA GLN A 16 31.28 -5.44 8.50
C GLN A 16 29.89 -5.94 8.90
N LYS A 17 29.76 -6.61 10.06
CA LYS A 17 28.45 -7.08 10.56
C LYS A 17 27.46 -5.95 10.84
N TRP A 18 27.95 -4.74 11.16
CA TRP A 18 27.11 -3.55 11.36
C TRP A 18 26.29 -3.21 10.12
N PHE A 19 26.73 -3.61 8.93
CA PHE A 19 26.00 -3.35 7.70
C PHE A 19 24.62 -4.03 7.68
N LEU A 20 24.49 -5.24 8.24
CA LEU A 20 23.18 -5.91 8.35
C LEU A 20 22.21 -5.12 9.22
N GLN A 21 22.70 -4.56 10.33
CA GLN A 21 21.91 -3.71 11.21
C GLN A 21 21.56 -2.39 10.51
N LEU A 22 22.50 -1.82 9.77
CA LEU A 22 22.29 -0.62 8.96
C LEU A 22 21.17 -0.83 7.93
N VAL A 23 21.16 -1.96 7.23
CA VAL A 23 20.09 -2.30 6.26
C VAL A 23 18.73 -2.37 6.95
N GLN A 24 18.64 -3.00 8.13
CA GLN A 24 17.38 -3.08 8.88
C GLN A 24 16.91 -1.70 9.32
N VAL A 25 17.81 -0.88 9.85
CA VAL A 25 17.52 0.51 10.22
C VAL A 25 17.09 1.31 9.00
N ALA A 26 17.77 1.15 7.87
CA ALA A 26 17.42 1.80 6.61
C ALA A 26 16.02 1.40 6.13
N TYR A 27 15.64 0.12 6.26
CA TYR A 27 14.28 -0.33 5.95
C TYR A 27 13.22 0.39 6.81
N PHE A 28 13.39 0.37 8.14
CA PHE A 28 12.41 0.98 9.05
C PHE A 28 12.39 2.51 8.95
N TYR A 29 13.54 3.12 8.71
CA TYR A 29 13.65 4.57 8.50
C TYR A 29 13.00 4.98 7.18
N GLY A 30 13.20 4.20 6.11
CA GLY A 30 12.48 4.35 4.85
C GLY A 30 10.97 4.20 5.04
N ASN A 31 10.54 3.19 5.80
CA ASN A 31 9.13 2.98 6.13
C ASN A 31 8.52 4.16 6.91
N LEU A 32 9.25 4.77 7.85
CA LEU A 32 8.83 5.94 8.60
C LEU A 32 8.67 7.18 7.69
N LEU A 33 9.68 7.49 6.88
CA LEU A 33 9.62 8.62 5.95
C LEU A 33 8.56 8.43 4.88
N GLY A 34 8.45 7.20 4.36
CA GLY A 34 7.39 6.78 3.47
C GLY A 34 6.03 7.02 4.12
N ALA A 35 5.81 6.57 5.35
CA ALA A 35 4.54 6.76 6.05
C ALA A 35 4.11 8.23 6.15
N ILE A 36 5.03 9.14 6.46
CA ILE A 36 4.73 10.58 6.58
C ILE A 36 4.39 11.17 5.20
N THR A 37 5.25 10.91 4.21
CA THR A 37 5.08 11.45 2.85
C THR A 37 3.83 10.90 2.18
N ASN A 38 3.59 9.60 2.31
CA ASN A 38 2.44 8.91 1.75
C ASN A 38 1.12 9.40 2.34
N GLY A 39 1.07 9.72 3.64
CA GLY A 39 -0.14 10.31 4.23
C GLY A 39 -0.54 11.61 3.54
N ILE A 40 0.41 12.53 3.37
CA ILE A 40 0.20 13.82 2.72
C ILE A 40 -0.19 13.63 1.24
N LEU A 41 0.54 12.76 0.54
CA LEU A 41 0.30 12.49 -0.88
C LEU A 41 -1.04 11.80 -1.12
N ALA A 42 -1.44 10.85 -0.27
CA ALA A 42 -2.68 10.10 -0.40
C ALA A 42 -3.92 10.96 -0.15
N ASP A 43 -3.82 11.95 0.74
CA ASP A 43 -4.89 12.92 0.94
C ASP A 43 -5.02 13.89 -0.25
N LYS A 44 -3.91 14.24 -0.90
CA LYS A 44 -3.91 15.17 -2.05
C LYS A 44 -4.31 14.52 -3.37
N PHE A 45 -3.75 13.36 -3.69
CA PHE A 45 -3.91 12.71 -5.00
C PHE A 45 -4.87 11.52 -5.00
N GLY A 46 -5.32 11.08 -3.82
CA GLY A 46 -6.20 9.92 -3.67
C GLY A 46 -5.40 8.65 -3.34
N ARG A 47 -6.06 7.72 -2.66
CA ARG A 47 -5.41 6.55 -2.06
C ARG A 47 -5.08 5.51 -3.13
N ARG A 48 -5.95 5.32 -4.14
CA ARG A 48 -5.71 4.37 -5.23
C ARG A 48 -4.53 4.81 -6.10
N PHE A 49 -4.41 6.11 -6.38
CA PHE A 49 -3.33 6.65 -7.20
C PHE A 49 -1.96 6.41 -6.56
N ILE A 50 -1.87 6.64 -5.25
CA ILE A 50 -0.66 6.32 -4.47
C ILE A 50 -0.37 4.83 -4.54
N PHE A 51 -1.36 3.96 -4.32
CA PHE A 51 -1.14 2.52 -4.46
C PHE A 51 -0.61 2.15 -5.88
N GLN A 52 -1.18 2.72 -6.94
CA GLN A 52 -0.77 2.49 -8.33
C GLN A 52 0.68 2.89 -8.61
N ILE A 53 1.18 3.95 -7.99
CA ILE A 53 2.56 4.42 -8.15
C ILE A 53 3.52 3.56 -7.34
N TYR A 54 3.21 3.28 -6.07
CA TYR A 54 4.15 2.59 -5.19
C TYR A 54 4.26 1.09 -5.47
N SER A 55 3.23 0.47 -6.07
CA SER A 55 3.27 -0.93 -6.47
C SER A 55 4.39 -1.27 -7.47
N PRO A 56 4.51 -0.63 -8.65
CA PRO A 56 5.62 -0.88 -9.57
C PRO A 56 6.98 -0.48 -8.98
N ILE A 57 7.05 0.58 -8.16
CA ILE A 57 8.29 0.97 -7.48
C ILE A 57 8.76 -0.15 -6.54
N THR A 58 7.84 -0.77 -5.80
CA THR A 58 8.17 -1.88 -4.89
C THR A 58 8.70 -3.08 -5.66
N VAL A 59 8.06 -3.44 -6.78
CA VAL A 59 8.52 -4.51 -7.68
C VAL A 59 9.93 -4.21 -8.21
N ALA A 60 10.18 -2.98 -8.67
CA ALA A 60 11.51 -2.57 -9.14
C ALA A 60 12.57 -2.63 -8.02
N CYS A 61 12.22 -2.22 -6.79
CA CYS A 61 13.13 -2.29 -5.65
C CYS A 61 13.44 -3.74 -5.25
N ILE A 62 12.47 -4.65 -5.29
CA ILE A 62 12.70 -6.09 -5.02
C ILE A 62 13.65 -6.68 -6.07
N LEU A 63 13.42 -6.39 -7.36
CA LEU A 63 14.29 -6.84 -8.44
C LEU A 63 15.72 -6.29 -8.28
N MET A 64 15.83 -5.00 -7.96
CA MET A 64 17.10 -4.34 -7.68
C MET A 64 17.82 -5.02 -6.51
N CYS A 65 17.15 -5.25 -5.37
CA CYS A 65 17.75 -5.92 -4.22
C CYS A 65 18.15 -7.37 -4.52
N SER A 66 17.39 -8.09 -5.34
CA SER A 66 17.68 -9.50 -5.66
C SER A 66 18.87 -9.67 -6.63
N LEU A 67 19.00 -8.77 -7.61
CA LEU A 67 20.02 -8.85 -8.67
C LEU A 67 21.35 -8.17 -8.31
N THR A 68 21.34 -7.29 -7.32
CA THR A 68 22.48 -6.42 -7.03
C THR A 68 23.67 -7.20 -6.44
N PRO A 69 24.87 -7.07 -7.02
CA PRO A 69 26.11 -7.57 -6.43
C PRO A 69 26.76 -6.56 -5.46
N ASN A 70 26.26 -5.32 -5.39
CA ASN A 70 26.81 -4.25 -4.55
C ASN A 70 26.00 -4.04 -3.26
N VAL A 71 26.67 -4.24 -2.13
CA VAL A 71 26.16 -4.08 -0.76
C VAL A 71 25.43 -2.74 -0.53
N TRP A 72 26.01 -1.62 -0.99
CA TRP A 72 25.45 -0.29 -0.80
C TRP A 72 24.17 -0.08 -1.59
N LEU A 73 24.14 -0.59 -2.82
CA LEU A 73 22.98 -0.53 -3.70
C LEU A 73 21.83 -1.37 -3.14
N TYR A 74 22.14 -2.49 -2.47
CA TYR A 74 21.18 -3.28 -1.71
C TYR A 74 20.61 -2.49 -0.51
N GLY A 75 21.44 -1.72 0.20
CA GLY A 75 21.00 -0.84 1.28
C GLY A 75 20.04 0.25 0.81
N ILE A 76 20.37 0.94 -0.28
CA ILE A 76 19.52 1.98 -0.90
C ILE A 76 18.20 1.36 -1.40
N GLY A 77 18.27 0.22 -2.10
CA GLY A 77 17.09 -0.51 -2.56
C GLY A 77 16.19 -0.93 -1.40
N THR A 78 16.76 -1.32 -0.26
CA THR A 78 16.01 -1.69 0.94
C THR A 78 15.32 -0.49 1.59
N PHE A 79 15.97 0.67 1.63
CA PHE A 79 15.36 1.93 2.09
C PHE A 79 14.16 2.31 1.21
N LEU A 80 14.32 2.30 -0.11
CA LEU A 80 13.25 2.61 -1.06
C LEU A 80 12.12 1.58 -1.03
N LYS A 81 12.45 0.29 -0.85
CA LYS A 81 11.49 -0.79 -0.61
C LYS A 81 10.64 -0.49 0.63
N GLY A 82 11.28 -0.12 1.74
CA GLY A 82 10.59 0.25 2.99
C GLY A 82 9.63 1.42 2.80
N ALA A 83 10.08 2.49 2.13
CA ALA A 83 9.23 3.67 1.87
C ALA A 83 8.02 3.34 0.98
N SER A 84 8.19 2.46 0.01
CA SER A 84 7.14 2.07 -0.93
C SER A 84 6.11 1.13 -0.31
N VAL A 85 6.57 0.15 0.46
CA VAL A 85 5.71 -0.77 1.22
C VAL A 85 4.82 -0.02 2.21
N ALA A 86 5.35 1.02 2.87
CA ALA A 86 4.58 1.89 3.74
C ALA A 86 3.35 2.47 3.03
N GLY A 87 3.55 3.01 1.83
CA GLY A 87 2.51 3.70 1.05
C GLY A 87 1.43 2.75 0.56
N ILE A 88 1.83 1.57 0.08
CA ILE A 88 0.90 0.51 -0.32
C ILE A 88 0.05 0.09 0.88
N TYR A 89 0.68 -0.24 2.00
CA TYR A 89 -0.02 -0.71 3.20
C TYR A 89 -1.00 0.32 3.75
N GLN A 90 -0.56 1.57 3.91
CA GLN A 90 -1.40 2.64 4.43
C GLN A 90 -2.57 2.98 3.51
N SER A 91 -2.32 3.06 2.20
CA SER A 91 -3.37 3.35 1.22
C SER A 91 -4.41 2.23 1.16
N ALA A 92 -3.96 0.97 1.17
CA ALA A 92 -4.84 -0.19 1.21
C ALA A 92 -5.70 -0.23 2.47
N PHE A 93 -5.08 0.03 3.63
CA PHE A 93 -5.77 0.08 4.90
C PHE A 93 -6.81 1.19 4.94
N ALA A 94 -6.45 2.40 4.46
CA ALA A 94 -7.36 3.53 4.38
C ALA A 94 -8.58 3.23 3.48
N ILE A 95 -8.36 2.75 2.25
CA ILE A 95 -9.45 2.40 1.32
C ILE A 95 -10.38 1.37 1.97
N THR A 96 -9.81 0.31 2.57
CA THR A 96 -10.58 -0.77 3.20
C THR A 96 -11.44 -0.25 4.36
N MET A 97 -10.89 0.63 5.19
CA MET A 97 -11.60 1.24 6.34
C MET A 97 -12.66 2.27 5.92
N GLU A 98 -12.50 2.87 4.73
CA GLU A 98 -13.43 3.87 4.20
C GLU A 98 -14.58 3.27 3.41
N CYS A 99 -14.35 2.16 2.70
CA CYS A 99 -15.39 1.44 1.96
C CYS A 99 -16.39 0.69 2.87
N LEU A 100 -16.00 0.36 4.10
CA LEU A 100 -16.78 -0.51 4.98
C LEU A 100 -17.35 0.25 6.19
N GLY A 101 -18.62 -0.02 6.50
CA GLY A 101 -19.34 0.58 7.64
C GLY A 101 -18.74 0.19 9.00
N GLY A 102 -19.08 0.97 10.04
CA GLY A 102 -18.46 0.88 11.37
C GLY A 102 -18.43 -0.52 12.01
N LYS A 103 -19.44 -1.36 11.76
CA LYS A 103 -19.57 -2.71 12.33
C LYS A 103 -18.43 -3.66 11.94
N TRP A 104 -17.83 -3.49 10.77
CA TRP A 104 -16.78 -4.39 10.25
C TRP A 104 -15.36 -3.91 10.52
N ARG A 105 -15.18 -2.68 11.00
CA ARG A 105 -13.86 -2.06 11.19
C ARG A 105 -12.93 -2.85 12.11
N PHE A 106 -13.46 -3.39 13.22
CA PHE A 106 -12.67 -4.22 14.14
C PHE A 106 -12.14 -5.49 13.45
N TRP A 107 -13.02 -6.21 12.73
CA TRP A 107 -12.67 -7.42 12.00
C TRP A 107 -11.63 -7.16 10.91
N LEU A 108 -11.70 -6.01 10.23
CA LEU A 108 -10.72 -5.63 9.20
C LEU A 108 -9.36 -5.26 9.80
N GLY A 109 -9.35 -4.58 10.95
CA GLY A 109 -8.12 -4.36 11.70
C GLY A 109 -7.42 -5.68 12.03
N MET A 110 -8.18 -6.65 12.54
CA MET A 110 -7.65 -7.99 12.81
C MET A 110 -7.19 -8.72 11.54
N LEU A 111 -7.95 -8.62 10.44
CA LEU A 111 -7.57 -9.21 9.16
C LEU A 111 -6.25 -8.64 8.63
N THR A 112 -6.02 -7.35 8.84
CA THR A 112 -4.78 -6.68 8.46
C THR A 112 -3.60 -7.24 9.26
N SER A 113 -3.75 -7.40 10.58
CA SER A 113 -2.73 -8.02 11.44
C SER A 113 -2.46 -9.48 11.04
N LEU A 114 -3.52 -10.26 10.76
CA LEU A 114 -3.39 -11.64 10.27
C LEU A 114 -2.69 -11.70 8.91
N SER A 115 -2.92 -10.73 8.04
CA SER A 115 -2.25 -10.62 6.74
C SER A 115 -0.75 -10.40 6.91
N PHE A 116 -0.33 -9.55 7.85
CA PHE A 116 1.09 -9.37 8.17
C PHE A 116 1.73 -10.66 8.70
N THR A 117 1.09 -11.31 9.67
CA THR A 117 1.59 -12.57 10.25
C THR A 117 1.67 -13.69 9.20
N SER A 118 0.67 -13.81 8.34
CA SER A 118 0.69 -14.82 7.26
C SER A 118 1.79 -14.56 6.24
N GLY A 119 2.10 -13.30 5.92
CA GLY A 119 3.26 -12.92 5.09
C GLY A 119 4.60 -13.30 5.73
N ALA A 120 4.73 -13.15 7.05
CA ALA A 120 5.91 -13.60 7.78
C ALA A 120 6.05 -15.13 7.75
N ILE A 121 4.96 -15.88 8.00
CA ILE A 121 4.93 -17.34 7.94
C ILE A 121 5.27 -17.83 6.53
N TYR A 122 4.68 -17.20 5.50
CA TYR A 122 4.99 -17.44 4.10
C TYR A 122 6.49 -17.32 3.84
N THR A 123 7.09 -16.21 4.25
CA THR A 123 8.52 -15.96 4.04
C THR A 123 9.38 -17.00 4.78
N CYS A 124 9.05 -17.34 6.02
CA CYS A 124 9.75 -18.36 6.81
C CYS A 124 9.65 -19.76 6.18
N MET A 125 8.48 -20.13 5.67
CA MET A 125 8.26 -21.42 5.00
C MET A 125 9.15 -21.55 3.77
N PHE A 126 9.23 -20.50 2.93
CA PHE A 126 10.08 -20.50 1.76
C PHE A 126 11.58 -20.40 2.08
N ALA A 127 11.93 -19.69 3.16
CA ALA A 127 13.30 -19.64 3.66
C ALA A 127 13.80 -21.03 4.08
N TRP A 128 12.95 -21.85 4.68
CA TRP A 128 13.28 -23.23 5.05
C TRP A 128 13.52 -24.13 3.83
N TRP A 129 12.75 -23.92 2.75
CA TRP A 129 12.81 -24.72 1.53
C TRP A 129 14.02 -24.39 0.64
N PHE A 130 14.19 -23.12 0.28
CA PHE A 130 15.15 -22.72 -0.76
C PHE A 130 16.54 -22.34 -0.21
N ARG A 131 16.64 -21.99 1.08
CA ARG A 131 17.90 -21.73 1.83
C ARG A 131 18.94 -20.83 1.14
N ARG A 132 18.51 -20.03 0.15
CA ARG A 132 19.26 -19.02 -0.59
C ARG A 132 18.51 -17.71 -0.53
N TRP A 133 19.13 -16.67 0.01
CA TRP A 133 18.44 -15.41 0.31
C TRP A 133 17.89 -14.70 -0.94
N ARG A 134 18.59 -14.76 -2.09
CA ARG A 134 18.10 -14.17 -3.36
C ARG A 134 16.82 -14.84 -3.87
N LEU A 135 16.71 -16.17 -3.72
CA LEU A 135 15.49 -16.89 -4.09
C LEU A 135 14.32 -16.47 -3.20
N ILE A 136 14.57 -16.17 -1.92
CA ILE A 136 13.53 -15.66 -1.03
C ILE A 136 13.04 -14.27 -1.49
N GLU A 137 13.93 -13.38 -1.92
CA GLU A 137 13.52 -12.08 -2.51
C GLU A 137 12.73 -12.28 -3.82
N PHE A 138 13.13 -13.22 -4.70
CA PHE A 138 12.35 -13.56 -5.89
C PHE A 138 10.97 -14.15 -5.58
N ILE A 139 10.85 -14.96 -4.52
CA ILE A 139 9.57 -15.50 -4.10
C ILE A 139 8.65 -14.37 -3.61
N ASN A 140 9.21 -13.38 -2.89
CA ASN A 140 8.49 -12.17 -2.49
C ASN A 140 8.10 -11.25 -3.66
N LEU A 141 8.72 -11.39 -4.83
CA LEU A 141 8.30 -10.69 -6.04
C LEU A 141 6.90 -11.12 -6.49
N LEU A 142 6.54 -12.39 -6.31
CA LEU A 142 5.26 -12.94 -6.76
C LEU A 142 4.04 -12.27 -6.09
N PRO A 143 3.94 -12.15 -4.75
CA PRO A 143 2.86 -11.39 -4.13
C PRO A 143 2.92 -9.89 -4.47
N ALA A 144 4.11 -9.31 -4.69
CA ALA A 144 4.24 -7.92 -5.12
C ALA A 144 3.66 -7.68 -6.53
N LEU A 145 3.83 -8.64 -7.45
CA LEU A 145 3.22 -8.59 -8.79
C LEU A 145 1.70 -8.72 -8.74
N ILE A 146 1.16 -9.54 -7.83
CA ILE A 146 -0.29 -9.62 -7.61
C ILE A 146 -0.83 -8.27 -7.12
N MET A 147 -0.09 -7.56 -6.27
CA MET A 147 -0.50 -6.22 -5.83
C MET A 147 -0.60 -5.23 -6.99
N LEU A 148 0.17 -5.39 -8.07
CA LEU A 148 0.11 -4.50 -9.24
C LEU A 148 -1.27 -4.47 -9.90
N THR A 149 -2.01 -5.59 -9.86
CA THR A 149 -3.34 -5.68 -10.47
C THR A 149 -4.43 -5.12 -9.55
N TYR A 150 -4.17 -5.05 -8.24
CA TYR A 150 -5.16 -4.73 -7.21
C TYR A 150 -5.86 -3.37 -7.39
N PRO A 151 -5.18 -2.27 -7.78
CA PRO A 151 -5.83 -0.99 -8.01
C PRO A 151 -6.80 -0.98 -9.19
N PHE A 152 -6.68 -1.91 -10.13
CA PHE A 152 -7.62 -1.97 -11.25
C PHE A 152 -8.95 -2.59 -10.84
N LEU A 153 -8.96 -3.42 -9.80
CA LEU A 153 -10.16 -4.09 -9.30
C LEU A 153 -10.94 -3.22 -8.31
N ILE A 154 -10.26 -2.30 -7.59
CA ILE A 154 -10.84 -1.58 -6.46
C ILE A 154 -11.20 -0.14 -6.83
N PRO A 155 -12.44 0.30 -6.55
CA PRO A 155 -12.83 1.70 -6.74
C PRO A 155 -12.08 2.61 -5.76
N GLU A 156 -11.93 3.88 -6.13
CA GLU A 156 -11.41 4.91 -5.22
C GLU A 156 -12.31 5.04 -3.97
N SER A 157 -11.76 5.58 -2.89
CA SER A 157 -12.56 5.93 -1.73
C SER A 157 -13.63 6.98 -2.04
N ILE A 158 -14.90 6.62 -1.82
CA ILE A 158 -16.07 7.52 -1.93
C ILE A 158 -15.88 8.76 -1.04
N ARG A 159 -15.25 8.60 0.13
CA ARG A 159 -15.00 9.71 1.06
C ARG A 159 -13.98 10.69 0.51
N TRP A 160 -12.91 10.18 -0.10
CA TRP A 160 -11.92 11.01 -0.76
C TRP A 160 -12.51 11.73 -1.97
N GLN A 161 -13.29 11.03 -2.79
CA GLN A 161 -13.97 11.62 -3.94
C GLN A 161 -14.95 12.70 -3.50
N TYR A 162 -15.70 12.45 -2.41
CA TYR A 162 -16.51 13.49 -1.79
C TYR A 162 -15.62 14.65 -1.38
N SER A 163 -14.62 14.47 -0.49
CA SER A 163 -13.80 15.54 0.08
C SER A 163 -13.02 16.36 -0.96
N SER A 164 -12.48 15.73 -2.00
CA SER A 164 -11.77 16.36 -3.13
C SER A 164 -12.70 17.20 -4.04
N GLY A 165 -14.01 16.97 -3.98
CA GLY A 165 -15.02 17.65 -4.79
C GLY A 165 -15.35 16.92 -6.10
N GLN A 166 -14.96 15.66 -6.23
CA GLN A 166 -15.35 14.75 -7.31
C GLN A 166 -16.70 14.08 -7.00
N CYS A 167 -17.70 14.88 -6.63
CA CYS A 167 -19.00 14.38 -6.15
C CYS A 167 -19.74 13.53 -7.19
N ALA A 168 -19.61 13.85 -8.48
CA ALA A 168 -20.20 13.06 -9.56
C ALA A 168 -19.68 11.61 -9.58
N GLN A 169 -18.35 11.43 -9.49
CA GLN A 169 -17.73 10.09 -9.50
C GLN A 169 -18.09 9.28 -8.24
N ALA A 170 -18.12 9.95 -7.08
CA ALA A 170 -18.56 9.32 -5.82
C ALA A 170 -19.99 8.77 -5.96
N MET A 171 -20.86 9.51 -6.64
CA MET A 171 -22.25 9.15 -6.79
C MET A 171 -22.48 8.03 -7.81
N ASP A 172 -21.73 8.03 -8.91
CA ASP A 172 -21.72 6.91 -9.86
C ASP A 172 -21.28 5.61 -9.16
N GLN A 173 -20.27 5.66 -8.29
CA GLN A 173 -19.84 4.51 -7.50
C GLN A 173 -20.93 4.03 -6.53
N ILE A 174 -21.62 4.95 -5.84
CA ILE A 174 -22.74 4.61 -4.94
C ILE A 174 -23.89 3.97 -5.73
N MET A 175 -24.26 4.53 -6.89
CA MET A 175 -25.32 3.97 -7.75
C MET A 175 -24.95 2.59 -8.29
N ALA A 176 -23.70 2.39 -8.72
CA ALA A 176 -23.20 1.09 -9.16
C ALA A 176 -23.25 0.05 -8.02
N ALA A 177 -22.85 0.44 -6.81
CA ALA A 177 -22.94 -0.41 -5.63
C ALA A 177 -24.39 -0.74 -5.25
N ALA A 178 -25.29 0.24 -5.30
CA ALA A 178 -26.72 0.08 -5.02
C ALA A 178 -27.40 -0.88 -6.00
N LYS A 179 -27.09 -0.78 -7.30
CA LYS A 179 -27.58 -1.69 -8.34
C LYS A 179 -27.16 -3.14 -8.08
N LYS A 180 -25.94 -3.33 -7.57
CA LYS A 180 -25.41 -4.66 -7.22
C LYS A 180 -26.05 -5.24 -5.95
N ASN A 181 -26.46 -4.39 -5.01
CA ASN A 181 -27.00 -4.83 -3.71
C ASN A 181 -28.53 -5.07 -3.68
N ARG A 182 -29.24 -4.89 -4.81
CA ARG A 182 -30.66 -5.20 -5.08
C ARG A 182 -31.72 -4.86 -4.01
N ASN A 183 -31.40 -4.18 -2.91
CA ASN A 183 -32.37 -3.66 -1.93
C ASN A 183 -31.71 -2.68 -0.94
N LYS A 184 -32.43 -1.56 -0.66
CA LYS A 184 -32.24 -0.51 0.38
C LYS A 184 -31.71 0.88 -0.01
N THR A 185 -31.35 1.19 -1.26
CA THR A 185 -30.90 2.55 -1.63
C THR A 185 -31.82 3.23 -2.64
N THR A 186 -33.13 3.03 -2.53
CA THR A 186 -34.14 3.54 -3.48
C THR A 186 -34.47 5.03 -3.28
N THR A 187 -33.81 5.74 -2.35
CA THR A 187 -34.10 7.16 -2.06
C THR A 187 -32.85 8.05 -2.08
N LEU A 188 -31.93 7.83 -3.03
CA LEU A 188 -30.98 8.88 -3.41
C LEU A 188 -31.50 9.52 -4.70
N ASN A 189 -32.46 10.44 -4.53
CA ASN A 189 -33.05 11.17 -5.64
C ASN A 189 -32.01 12.12 -6.25
N LYS A 190 -31.99 12.27 -7.58
CA LYS A 190 -31.02 13.13 -8.29
C LYS A 190 -31.02 14.58 -7.79
N GLU A 191 -32.13 15.04 -7.26
CA GLU A 191 -32.26 16.39 -6.68
C GLU A 191 -31.45 16.58 -5.38
N MET A 192 -31.33 15.56 -4.52
CA MET A 192 -30.43 15.67 -3.37
C MET A 192 -28.97 15.79 -3.83
N ILE A 193 -28.62 15.13 -4.94
CA ILE A 193 -27.27 15.16 -5.52
C ILE A 193 -26.93 16.59 -5.96
N ASP A 194 -27.84 17.26 -6.67
CA ASP A 194 -27.64 18.63 -7.12
C ASP A 194 -27.57 19.62 -5.94
N VAL A 195 -28.37 19.41 -4.88
CA VAL A 195 -28.29 20.21 -3.66
C VAL A 195 -26.96 20.01 -2.92
N PHE A 196 -26.47 18.76 -2.79
CA PHE A 196 -25.19 18.47 -2.14
C PHE A 196 -23.99 19.00 -2.95
N ILE A 197 -24.04 18.93 -4.29
CA ILE A 197 -23.02 19.50 -5.17
C ILE A 197 -23.02 21.03 -5.06
N THR A 198 -24.20 21.66 -5.05
CA THR A 198 -24.35 23.12 -4.96
C THR A 198 -23.95 23.66 -3.58
N GLN A 199 -24.21 22.93 -2.49
CA GLN A 199 -23.72 23.30 -1.16
C GLN A 199 -22.19 23.25 -1.10
N LYS A 200 -21.59 22.22 -1.70
CA LYS A 200 -20.14 22.09 -1.70
C LYS A 200 -19.42 23.10 -2.60
N SER A 201 -20.04 23.52 -3.71
CA SER A 201 -19.48 24.60 -4.54
C SER A 201 -19.49 25.93 -3.78
N LYS A 202 -20.57 26.24 -3.04
CA LYS A 202 -20.66 27.44 -2.18
C LYS A 202 -19.61 27.44 -1.07
N GLU A 203 -19.40 26.34 -0.36
CA GLU A 203 -18.34 26.23 0.67
C GLU A 203 -16.92 26.42 0.10
N LYS A 204 -16.70 26.05 -1.17
CA LYS A 204 -15.41 26.28 -1.86
C LYS A 204 -15.23 27.74 -2.29
N GLU A 205 -16.32 28.45 -2.57
CA GLU A 205 -16.30 29.89 -2.91
C GLU A 205 -16.10 30.76 -1.66
N GLU A 206 -16.77 30.44 -0.55
CA GLU A 206 -16.59 31.15 0.73
C GLU A 206 -15.19 31.00 1.35
N LYS A 207 -14.48 29.90 1.07
CA LYS A 207 -13.09 29.72 1.51
C LYS A 207 -12.05 30.40 0.61
N LYS A 208 -12.47 30.97 -0.51
CA LYS A 208 -11.61 31.67 -1.47
C LYS A 208 -11.76 33.19 -1.45
N GLY A 209 -12.86 33.72 -0.89
CA GLY A 209 -13.04 35.14 -0.57
C GLY A 209 -12.45 35.48 0.79
#